data_AF-A0A1X3JF06-F1
#
_entry.id   AF-A0A1X3JF06-F1
#
_cell.length_a   1.000
_cell.length_b   1.000
_cell.length_c   1.000
_cell.angle_alpha   90.00
_cell.angle_beta   90.00
_cell.angle_gamma   90.00
#
_symmetry.space_group_name_H-M   'P 1'
#
loop_
_entity.id
_entity.type
_entity.pdbx_description
1 polymer ?
#
loop_
_entity_poly.entity_id
_entity_poly.type
_entity_poly.pdbx_seq_one_letter_code
_entity_poly.pdbx_strand_id
1 'polypeptide(L)'
;MTAQISAYGRLVADPQLKTTSKGTPMTLVSMAVPLPCSQADDGTATMWLSVLAFGRQADALAKHQKGELVSVAGNMQISQWTDQNGEMRQGWQVIADSVISARTVRPGGRKGQQGQATDALNRAKQQTSQQDDPYEDEIPF
;
A
#
# COMPACT_ATOMS: atom_id res chain seq x y z
N MET A 1 19.93 -20.91 2.87
CA MET A 1 19.16 -20.28 3.95
C MET A 1 18.77 -18.88 3.50
N THR A 2 17.50 -18.51 3.56
CA THR A 2 17.01 -17.17 3.22
C THR A 2 16.53 -16.48 4.50
N ALA A 3 16.78 -15.18 4.59
CA ALA A 3 16.22 -14.34 5.65
C ALA A 3 15.08 -13.50 5.05
N GLN A 4 14.01 -13.32 5.82
CA GLN A 4 12.84 -12.54 5.43
C GLN A 4 12.68 -11.38 6.41
N ILE A 5 12.22 -10.25 5.92
CA ILE A 5 11.94 -9.06 6.73
C ILE A 5 10.58 -8.47 6.32
N SER A 6 9.84 -7.99 7.32
CA SER A 6 8.71 -7.10 7.14
C SER A 6 9.01 -5.81 7.88
N ALA A 7 8.91 -4.68 7.18
CA ALA A 7 9.20 -3.37 7.75
C ALA A 7 8.22 -2.34 7.21
N TYR A 8 7.91 -1.34 8.04
CA TYR A 8 7.17 -0.16 7.61
C TYR A 8 7.96 1.09 7.95
N GLY A 9 7.85 2.10 7.11
CA GLY A 9 8.65 3.30 7.22
C GLY A 9 8.27 4.33 6.20
N ARG A 10 8.93 5.48 6.24
CA ARG A 10 8.69 6.57 5.30
C ARG A 10 9.74 6.58 4.20
N LEU A 11 9.31 6.84 2.97
CA LEU A 11 10.23 7.05 1.85
C LEU A 11 11.08 8.30 2.10
N VAL A 12 12.39 8.19 1.97
CA VAL A 12 13.31 9.31 2.25
C VAL A 12 13.63 10.14 1.01
N ALA A 13 13.36 9.54 -0.16
CA ALA A 13 13.47 10.13 -1.49
C ALA A 13 12.37 9.58 -2.40
N ASP A 14 12.17 10.21 -3.56
CA ASP A 14 11.24 9.71 -4.57
C ASP A 14 11.72 8.37 -5.17
N PRO A 15 10.80 7.48 -5.58
CA PRO A 15 11.16 6.20 -6.19
C PRO A 15 11.99 6.35 -7.47
N GLN A 16 13.07 5.57 -7.56
CA GLN A 16 13.91 5.51 -8.76
C GLN A 16 13.50 4.32 -9.62
N LEU A 17 12.84 4.61 -10.75
CA LEU A 17 12.54 3.60 -11.76
C LEU A 17 13.80 3.31 -12.56
N LYS A 18 14.14 2.03 -12.69
CA LYS A 18 15.26 1.54 -13.47
C LYS A 18 14.84 0.30 -14.25
N THR A 19 15.66 -0.06 -15.23
CA THR A 19 15.50 -1.31 -15.97
C THR A 19 16.76 -2.14 -15.77
N THR A 20 16.61 -3.43 -15.49
CA THR A 20 17.75 -4.34 -15.39
C THR A 20 18.39 -4.54 -16.77
N SER A 21 19.62 -5.08 -16.80
CA SER A 21 20.27 -5.48 -18.06
C SER A 21 19.46 -6.49 -18.89
N LYS A 22 18.53 -7.21 -18.25
CA LYS A 22 17.61 -8.17 -18.89
C LYS A 22 16.28 -7.55 -19.34
N GLY A 23 16.14 -6.22 -19.27
CA GLY A 23 14.92 -5.52 -19.68
C GLY A 23 13.79 -5.55 -18.66
N THR A 24 14.01 -6.09 -17.45
CA THR A 24 12.97 -6.16 -16.42
C THR A 24 12.85 -4.80 -15.70
N PRO A 25 11.65 -4.20 -15.61
CA PRO A 25 11.46 -2.98 -14.83
C PRO A 25 11.65 -3.27 -13.34
N MET A 26 12.36 -2.35 -12.69
CA MET A 26 12.61 -2.38 -11.25
C MET A 26 12.42 -0.98 -10.65
N THR A 27 12.02 -0.93 -9.39
CA THR A 27 11.95 0.33 -8.65
C THR A 27 12.77 0.21 -7.38
N LEU A 28 13.64 1.18 -7.17
CA LEU A 28 14.48 1.29 -5.98
C LEU A 28 13.94 2.44 -5.12
N VAL A 29 13.71 2.18 -3.84
CA VAL A 29 13.39 3.20 -2.85
C VAL A 29 14.29 3.05 -1.64
N SER A 30 14.46 4.14 -0.89
CA SER A 30 15.09 4.12 0.43
C SER A 30 14.06 4.53 1.47
N MET A 31 14.06 3.83 2.60
CA MET A 31 13.09 3.98 3.68
C MET A 31 13.79 4.24 5.00
N ALA A 32 13.25 5.18 5.77
CA ALA A 32 13.56 5.35 7.18
C ALA A 32 12.58 4.50 7.99
N VAL A 33 13.11 3.48 8.67
CA VAL A 33 12.35 2.54 9.49
C VAL A 33 12.69 2.80 10.96
N PRO A 34 11.72 3.23 11.79
CA PRO A 34 11.97 3.37 13.23
C PRO A 34 12.03 1.99 13.87
N LEU A 35 13.12 1.70 14.59
CA LEU A 35 13.31 0.48 15.35
C LEU A 35 13.38 0.82 16.86
N PRO A 36 12.88 -0.05 17.74
CA PRO A 36 13.08 0.12 19.18
C PRO A 36 14.58 0.12 19.53
N CYS A 37 15.02 1.11 20.29
CA CYS A 37 16.39 1.22 20.77
C CYS A 37 16.40 1.78 22.18
N SER A 38 16.74 0.95 23.18
CA SER A 38 16.73 1.37 24.58
C SER A 38 17.82 2.40 24.94
N GLN A 39 18.82 2.56 24.06
CA GLN A 39 19.95 3.48 24.26
C GLN A 39 19.70 4.87 23.64
N ALA A 40 18.62 5.04 22.88
CA ALA A 40 18.25 6.31 22.29
C ALA A 40 17.34 7.11 23.24
N ASP A 41 17.49 8.43 23.26
CA ASP A 41 16.74 9.33 24.15
C ASP A 41 15.22 9.23 23.97
N ASP A 42 14.76 9.02 22.74
CA ASP A 42 13.34 8.84 22.39
C ASP A 42 12.89 7.37 22.32
N GLY A 43 13.78 6.44 22.68
CA GLY A 43 13.51 5.00 22.64
C GLY A 43 13.53 4.38 21.23
N THR A 44 13.92 5.13 20.20
CA THR A 44 13.94 4.65 18.81
C THR A 44 15.24 4.98 18.07
N ALA A 45 15.63 4.11 17.14
CA ALA A 45 16.71 4.34 16.20
C ALA A 45 16.20 4.23 14.77
N THR A 46 16.70 5.08 13.87
CA THR A 46 16.34 5.01 12.46
C THR A 46 17.23 4.01 11.73
N MET A 47 16.64 2.94 11.22
CA MET A 47 17.28 2.06 10.24
C MET A 47 17.01 2.57 8.83
N TRP A 48 18.07 2.74 8.06
CA TRP A 48 18.00 3.06 6.64
C TRP A 48 17.91 1.75 5.85
N LEU A 49 16.75 1.51 5.24
CA LEU A 49 16.48 0.29 4.49
C LEU A 49 16.34 0.60 3.00
N SER A 50 17.14 -0.05 2.17
CA SER A 50 16.94 -0.03 0.72
C SER A 50 15.91 -1.08 0.33
N VAL A 51 14.96 -0.74 -0.53
CA VAL A 51 13.95 -1.68 -1.05
C VAL A 51 14.07 -1.74 -2.56
N LEU A 52 14.19 -2.95 -3.09
CA LEU A 52 14.16 -3.24 -4.51
C LEU A 52 12.91 -4.06 -4.82
N ALA A 53 12.10 -3.60 -5.75
CA ALA A 53 10.92 -4.33 -6.21
C ALA A 53 10.96 -4.54 -7.72
N PHE A 54 10.32 -5.61 -8.17
CA PHE A 54 10.19 -5.98 -9.58
C PHE A 54 8.72 -6.13 -9.99
N GLY A 55 8.46 -6.05 -11.30
CA GLY A 55 7.14 -6.28 -11.88
C GLY A 55 6.04 -5.45 -11.22
N ARG A 56 4.93 -6.08 -10.82
CA ARG A 56 3.78 -5.40 -10.22
C ARG A 56 4.12 -4.60 -8.95
N GLN A 57 5.05 -5.08 -8.14
CA GLN A 57 5.46 -4.37 -6.92
C GLN A 57 6.32 -3.14 -7.25
N ALA A 58 7.12 -3.20 -8.32
CA ALA A 58 7.83 -2.04 -8.84
C ALA A 58 6.84 -0.96 -9.28
N ASP A 59 5.83 -1.33 -10.06
CA ASP A 59 4.79 -0.40 -10.54
C ASP A 59 3.96 0.20 -9.38
N ALA A 60 3.78 -0.55 -8.29
CA ALA A 60 3.11 -0.06 -7.10
C ALA A 60 3.97 0.97 -6.36
N LEU A 61 5.26 0.68 -6.13
CA LEU A 61 6.19 1.61 -5.49
C LEU A 61 6.44 2.87 -6.32
N ALA A 62 6.51 2.74 -7.64
CA ALA A 62 6.75 3.85 -8.57
C ALA A 62 5.70 4.97 -8.46
N LYS A 63 4.51 4.66 -7.93
CA LYS A 63 3.40 5.63 -7.74
C LYS A 63 3.48 6.40 -6.43
N HIS A 64 4.48 6.12 -5.60
CA HIS A 64 4.67 6.78 -4.31
C HIS A 64 5.61 7.98 -4.45
N GLN A 65 5.66 8.80 -3.42
CA GLN A 65 6.49 10.00 -3.35
C GLN A 65 7.24 10.03 -2.02
N LYS A 66 8.31 10.83 -1.97
CA LYS A 66 9.05 11.11 -0.74
C LYS A 66 8.10 11.45 0.40
N GLY A 67 8.35 10.88 1.58
CA GLY A 67 7.62 11.10 2.82
C GLY A 67 6.42 10.18 3.04
N GLU A 68 5.96 9.45 2.01
CA GLU A 68 4.85 8.51 2.14
C GLU A 68 5.21 7.31 3.01
N LEU A 69 4.23 6.85 3.80
CA LEU A 69 4.35 5.65 4.62
C LEU A 69 4.07 4.41 3.77
N VAL A 70 5.00 3.47 3.81
CA VAL A 70 4.95 2.22 3.04
C VAL A 70 5.32 1.07 3.97
N SER A 71 4.62 -0.05 3.83
CA SER A 71 4.98 -1.34 4.44
C SER A 71 5.46 -2.27 3.34
N VAL A 72 6.58 -2.94 3.58
CA VAL A 72 7.22 -3.86 2.64
C VAL A 72 7.52 -5.18 3.34
N ALA A 73 7.42 -6.28 2.59
CA ALA A 73 7.87 -7.59 3.04
C ALA A 73 8.58 -8.33 1.92
N GLY A 74 9.63 -9.08 2.27
CA GLY A 74 10.33 -9.93 1.32
C GLY A 74 11.72 -10.38 1.79
N ASN A 75 12.56 -10.77 0.83
CA ASN A 75 13.86 -11.38 1.08
C ASN A 75 14.91 -10.33 1.49
N MET A 76 15.55 -10.54 2.63
CA MET A 76 16.62 -9.70 3.14
C MET A 76 17.96 -10.02 2.46
N GLN A 77 18.72 -8.97 2.15
CA GLN A 77 20.05 -9.02 1.55
C GLN A 77 20.97 -7.98 2.18
N ILE A 78 22.26 -8.31 2.26
CA ILE A 78 23.30 -7.34 2.58
C ILE A 78 23.87 -6.86 1.25
N SER A 79 23.73 -5.58 0.97
CA SER A 79 24.37 -4.93 -0.16
C SER A 79 25.75 -4.46 0.27
N GLN A 80 26.77 -4.71 -0.55
CA GLN A 80 28.13 -4.25 -0.32
C GLN A 80 28.60 -3.44 -1.52
N TRP A 81 29.21 -2.29 -1.27
CA TRP A 81 29.77 -1.46 -2.32
C TRP A 81 31.01 -0.72 -1.81
N THR A 82 31.95 -0.44 -2.72
CA THR A 82 33.10 0.41 -2.42
C THR A 82 32.70 1.86 -2.60
N ASP A 83 32.98 2.70 -1.61
CA ASP A 83 32.76 4.14 -1.73
C ASP A 83 33.88 4.83 -2.52
N GLN A 84 33.77 6.15 -2.69
CA GLN A 84 34.75 6.94 -3.45
C GLN A 84 36.13 6.98 -2.78
N ASN A 85 36.22 6.67 -1.49
CA ASN A 85 37.47 6.65 -0.72
C ASN A 85 38.15 5.27 -0.76
N GLY A 86 37.53 4.29 -1.43
CA GLY A 86 38.03 2.91 -1.49
C GLY A 86 37.60 2.04 -0.31
N GLU A 87 36.76 2.55 0.61
CA GLU A 87 36.29 1.77 1.75
C GLU A 87 35.10 0.90 1.36
N MET A 88 35.09 -0.36 1.84
CA MET A 88 33.96 -1.25 1.68
C MET A 88 32.84 -0.85 2.64
N ARG A 89 31.69 -0.46 2.09
CA ARG A 89 30.48 -0.14 2.83
C ARG A 89 29.49 -1.29 2.69
N GLN A 90 28.69 -1.46 3.73
CA GLN A 90 27.60 -2.44 3.76
C GLN A 90 26.28 -1.72 4.04
N GLY A 91 25.19 -2.24 3.50
CA GLY A 91 23.85 -1.70 3.69
C GLY A 91 22.79 -2.79 3.68
N TRP A 92 21.68 -2.49 4.33
CA TRP A 92 20.53 -3.37 4.42
C TRP A 92 19.62 -3.17 3.20
N GLN A 93 19.31 -4.27 2.53
CA GLN A 93 18.45 -4.27 1.35
C GLN A 93 17.39 -5.36 1.46
N VAL A 94 16.18 -5.07 1.00
CA VAL A 94 15.12 -6.07 0.84
C VAL A 94 14.69 -6.15 -0.62
N ILE A 95 14.54 -7.37 -1.14
CA ILE A 95 13.82 -7.63 -2.38
C ILE A 95 12.35 -7.84 -2.00
N ALA A 96 11.51 -6.86 -2.31
CA ALA A 96 10.12 -6.83 -1.88
C ALA A 96 9.25 -7.76 -2.73
N ASP A 97 8.61 -8.72 -2.05
CA ASP A 97 7.57 -9.59 -2.61
C ASP A 97 6.18 -8.95 -2.41
N SER A 98 6.03 -8.08 -1.41
CA SER A 98 4.81 -7.36 -1.08
C SER A 98 5.08 -5.89 -0.73
N VAL A 99 4.21 -5.00 -1.23
CA VAL A 99 4.21 -3.55 -0.94
C VAL A 99 2.78 -3.13 -0.62
N ILE A 100 2.58 -2.56 0.56
CA ILE A 100 1.28 -2.09 1.06
C ILE A 100 1.41 -0.64 1.51
N SER A 101 0.46 0.21 1.12
CA SER A 101 0.39 1.60 1.54
C SER A 101 -1.05 2.08 1.58
N ALA A 102 -1.30 3.25 2.18
CA ALA A 102 -2.63 3.84 2.22
C ALA A 102 -3.22 4.07 0.80
N ARG A 103 -2.37 4.16 -0.24
CA ARG A 103 -2.80 4.24 -1.64
C ARG A 103 -3.35 2.92 -2.16
N THR A 104 -2.79 1.79 -1.72
CA THR A 104 -3.25 0.45 -2.13
C THR A 104 -4.37 -0.10 -1.24
N VAL A 105 -4.53 0.42 -0.02
CA VAL A 105 -5.57 0.00 0.94
C VAL A 105 -6.92 0.70 0.71
N ARG A 106 -7.01 1.73 -0.16
CA ARG A 106 -8.32 2.28 -0.55
C ARG A 106 -9.11 1.16 -1.22
N PRO A 107 -10.18 0.63 -0.59
CA PRO A 107 -11.08 -0.28 -1.28
C PRO A 107 -11.60 0.51 -2.46
N GLY A 108 -11.51 -0.06 -3.65
CA GLY A 108 -12.10 0.57 -4.83
C GLY A 108 -13.53 0.98 -4.48
N GLY A 109 -13.75 2.28 -4.32
CA GLY A 109 -15.01 2.87 -4.68
C GLY A 109 -15.19 2.50 -6.15
N ARG A 110 -15.92 1.41 -6.38
CA ARG A 110 -16.56 1.12 -7.66
C ARG A 110 -17.46 2.33 -7.96
N LYS A 111 -16.88 3.39 -8.53
CA LYS A 111 -17.63 4.40 -9.27
C LYS A 111 -18.13 3.72 -10.54
N GLY A 112 -19.22 2.97 -10.38
CA GLY A 112 -19.79 2.15 -11.44
C GLY A 112 -20.83 1.20 -10.87
N GLN A 113 -21.83 1.74 -10.17
CA GLN A 113 -23.16 1.13 -9.91
C GLN A 113 -24.03 1.93 -8.94
N GLN A 114 -23.65 3.16 -8.56
CA GLN A 114 -24.49 3.98 -7.67
C GLN A 114 -25.69 4.64 -8.37
N GLY A 115 -25.79 4.56 -9.70
CA GLY A 115 -26.95 5.05 -10.46
C GLY A 115 -28.07 4.01 -10.65
N GLN A 116 -27.79 2.71 -10.52
CA GLN A 116 -28.79 1.66 -10.76
C GLN A 116 -29.61 1.34 -9.51
N ALA A 117 -29.05 1.51 -8.31
CA ALA A 117 -29.77 1.27 -7.06
C ALA A 117 -30.82 2.36 -6.75
N THR A 118 -30.57 3.61 -7.15
CA THR A 118 -31.52 4.73 -6.97
C THR A 118 -32.70 4.64 -7.93
N ASP A 119 -32.49 4.18 -9.17
CA ASP A 119 -33.57 3.98 -10.13
C ASP A 119 -34.48 2.80 -9.77
N ALA A 120 -33.91 1.71 -9.23
CA ALA A 120 -34.68 0.58 -8.74
C ALA A 120 -35.55 0.94 -7.53
N LEU A 121 -35.02 1.75 -6.60
CA LEU A 121 -35.76 2.21 -5.41
C LEU A 121 -36.90 3.17 -5.77
N ASN A 122 -36.68 4.07 -6.73
CA ASN A 122 -37.71 5.00 -7.20
C ASN A 122 -38.84 4.30 -7.97
N ARG A 123 -38.52 3.25 -8.75
CA ARG A 123 -39.53 2.42 -9.44
C ARG A 123 -40.38 1.62 -8.45
N ALA A 124 -39.77 1.09 -7.38
CA ALA A 124 -40.50 0.37 -6.34
C ALA A 124 -41.49 1.28 -5.57
N LYS A 125 -41.11 2.53 -5.29
CA LYS A 125 -41.98 3.49 -4.60
C LYS A 125 -43.19 3.94 -5.42
N GLN A 126 -43.12 3.90 -6.75
CA GLN A 126 -44.27 4.25 -7.62
C GLN A 126 -45.31 3.13 -7.71
N GLN A 127 -44.97 1.88 -7.36
CA GLN A 127 -45.91 0.76 -7.40
C GLN A 127 -46.73 0.59 -6.11
N THR A 128 -46.28 1.13 -4.97
CA THR A 128 -46.98 0.98 -3.68
C THR A 128 -48.12 1.97 -3.47
N SER A 129 -48.26 3.00 -4.33
CA SER A 129 -49.30 4.03 -4.22
C SER A 129 -50.60 3.72 -4.97
N GLN A 130 -50.78 2.50 -5.48
CA GLN A 130 -51.96 2.09 -6.25
C GLN A 130 -52.68 0.84 -5.72
N GLN A 131 -52.37 0.42 -4.49
CA GLN A 131 -53.06 -0.73 -3.90
C GLN A 131 -54.06 -0.23 -2.86
N ASP A 132 -55.32 -0.17 -3.30
CA ASP A 132 -56.52 0.02 -2.47
C ASP A 132 -56.45 -0.90 -1.24
N ASP A 133 -56.61 -0.32 -0.05
CA ASP A 133 -56.55 -1.00 1.24
C ASP A 133 -57.90 -1.69 1.52
N PRO A 134 -57.97 -3.04 1.57
CA PRO A 134 -59.23 -3.77 1.71
C PRO A 134 -59.66 -3.96 3.18
N TYR A 135 -59.06 -3.25 4.14
CA TYR A 135 -59.25 -3.47 5.58
C TYR A 135 -59.97 -2.33 6.31
N GLU A 136 -60.74 -1.49 5.63
CA GLU A 136 -61.55 -0.43 6.27
C GLU A 136 -62.87 -0.90 6.91
N ASP A 137 -63.20 -2.20 6.94
CA ASP A 137 -64.47 -2.64 7.52
C ASP A 137 -64.38 -2.89 9.05
N GLU A 138 -64.82 -1.86 9.78
CA GLU A 138 -65.56 -1.82 11.04
C GLU A 138 -65.28 -2.91 12.11
N ILE A 139 -64.60 -2.49 13.18
CA ILE A 139 -64.57 -3.23 14.45
C ILE A 139 -65.70 -2.68 15.36
N PRO A 140 -66.76 -3.44 15.69
CA PRO A 140 -67.78 -2.97 16.61
C PRO A 140 -67.30 -3.07 18.06
N PHE A 141 -67.68 -2.08 18.87
CA PHE A 141 -67.31 -1.87 20.28
C PHE A 141 -67.80 -2.96 21.23
#